data_AF-A0A2V5LTR3-F1
#
_entry.id   AF-A0A2V5LTR3-F1
#
_cell.length_a   1.000
_cell.length_b   1.000
_cell.length_c   1.000
_cell.angle_alpha   90.00
_cell.angle_beta   90.00
_cell.angle_gamma   90.00
#
_symmetry.space_group_name_H-M   'P 1'
#
loop_
_entity.id
_entity.type
_entity.pdbx_description
1 polymer ?
#
loop_
_entity_poly.entity_id
_entity_poly.type
_entity_poly.pdbx_seq_one_letter_code
_entity_poly.pdbx_strand_id
1 'polypeptide(L)'
;AGLIYGQLPKGSIEEAEQDMKKALTINPHRLMHYIELGRIYAQMGRKQEAREFINKGLAMPDTEKDDPETKQRGRETQAKLH
;
A
#
# COMPACT_ATOMS: atom_id res chain seq x y z
N ALA A 1 -22.70 7.88 -5.59
CA ALA A 1 -21.96 6.64 -5.88
C ALA A 1 -20.81 6.54 -4.90
N GLY A 2 -21.02 5.81 -3.79
CA GLY A 2 -20.12 5.80 -2.63
C GLY A 2 -19.02 4.76 -2.76
N LEU A 3 -17.81 5.17 -2.40
CA LEU A 3 -16.58 4.39 -2.38
C LEU A 3 -16.74 3.08 -1.58
N ILE A 4 -16.77 1.92 -2.25
CA ILE A 4 -16.70 0.60 -1.59
C ILE A 4 -15.26 0.07 -1.49
N TYR A 5 -14.26 0.78 -2.02
CA TYR A 5 -12.83 0.41 -1.87
C TYR A 5 -12.24 0.64 -0.46
N GLY A 6 -13.06 0.91 0.55
CA GLY A 6 -12.58 1.12 1.93
C GLY A 6 -12.13 -0.16 2.62
N GLN A 7 -12.75 -1.29 2.29
CA GLN A 7 -12.48 -2.60 2.90
C GLN A 7 -12.63 -3.70 1.85
N LEU A 8 -11.51 -4.33 1.53
CA LEU A 8 -11.50 -5.55 0.71
C LEU A 8 -12.07 -6.70 1.57
N PRO A 9 -12.97 -7.56 1.05
CA PRO A 9 -13.35 -8.79 1.76
C PRO A 9 -12.12 -9.67 2.04
N LYS A 10 -12.11 -10.42 3.14
CA LYS A 10 -10.93 -11.20 3.59
C LYS A 10 -10.24 -11.96 2.44
N GLY A 11 -10.96 -12.82 1.72
CA GLY A 11 -10.39 -13.57 0.59
C GLY A 11 -9.75 -12.71 -0.51
N SER A 12 -10.24 -11.49 -0.73
CA SER A 12 -9.62 -10.55 -1.68
C SER A 12 -8.42 -9.79 -1.11
N ILE A 13 -8.28 -9.71 0.22
CA ILE A 13 -7.13 -9.09 0.89
C ILE A 13 -5.89 -9.98 0.74
N GLU A 14 -6.03 -11.30 0.92
CA GLU A 14 -4.91 -12.23 0.73
C GLU A 14 -4.47 -12.32 -0.74
N GLU A 15 -5.41 -12.34 -1.69
CA GLU A 15 -5.10 -12.28 -3.12
C GLU A 15 -4.39 -10.97 -3.49
N ALA A 16 -4.87 -9.83 -2.97
CA ALA A 16 -4.24 -8.54 -3.18
C ALA A 16 -2.80 -8.51 -2.64
N GLU A 17 -2.51 -9.15 -1.49
CA GLU A 17 -1.14 -9.28 -1.00
C GLU A 17 -0.26 -10.04 -1.99
N GLN A 18 -0.74 -11.17 -2.52
CA GLN A 18 0.01 -11.99 -3.47
C GLN A 18 0.27 -11.24 -4.78
N ASP A 19 -0.72 -10.51 -5.28
CA ASP A 19 -0.59 -9.75 -6.53
C ASP A 19 0.36 -8.57 -6.37
N MET A 20 0.32 -7.86 -5.24
CA MET A 20 1.30 -6.80 -4.96
C MET A 20 2.72 -7.36 -4.77
N LYS A 21 2.87 -8.54 -4.15
CA LYS A 21 4.17 -9.21 -4.06
C LYS A 21 4.73 -9.57 -5.42
N LYS A 22 3.91 -10.07 -6.35
CA LYS A 22 4.32 -10.29 -7.76
C LYS A 22 4.62 -8.98 -8.48
N ALA A 23 3.84 -7.92 -8.23
CA ALA A 23 4.11 -6.61 -8.82
C ALA A 23 5.48 -6.06 -8.40
N LEU A 24 5.89 -6.31 -7.15
CA LEU A 24 7.23 -5.98 -6.65
C LEU A 24 8.34 -6.81 -7.30
N THR A 25 8.11 -8.07 -7.68
CA THR A 25 9.12 -8.86 -8.41
C THR A 25 9.27 -8.39 -9.86
N ILE A 26 8.21 -7.88 -10.47
CA ILE A 26 8.22 -7.36 -11.85
C ILE A 26 8.83 -5.95 -11.89
N ASN A 27 8.42 -5.07 -10.97
CA ASN A 27 8.94 -3.71 -10.89
C ASN A 27 9.21 -3.31 -9.41
N PRO A 28 10.44 -3.55 -8.92
CA PRO A 28 10.83 -3.18 -7.56
C PRO A 28 11.07 -1.67 -7.39
N HIS A 29 11.02 -0.88 -8.46
CA HIS A 29 11.26 0.57 -8.40
C HIS A 29 9.98 1.40 -8.40
N ARG A 30 8.79 0.76 -8.41
CA ARG A 30 7.51 1.48 -8.33
C ARG A 30 7.06 1.63 -6.88
N LEU A 31 7.13 2.86 -6.36
CA LEU A 31 6.76 3.15 -4.96
C LEU A 31 5.32 2.80 -4.63
N MET A 32 4.42 2.87 -5.62
CA MET A 32 3.01 2.54 -5.44
C MET A 32 2.81 1.13 -4.92
N HIS A 33 3.57 0.14 -5.40
CA HIS A 33 3.44 -1.25 -4.93
C HIS A 33 3.79 -1.39 -3.44
N TYR A 34 4.78 -0.63 -2.95
CA TYR A 34 5.13 -0.61 -1.54
C TYR A 34 4.04 0.07 -0.69
N ILE A 35 3.52 1.21 -1.15
CA ILE A 35 2.42 1.89 -0.46
C ILE A 35 1.18 1.01 -0.38
N GLU A 36 0.75 0.40 -1.49
CA GLU A 36 -0.44 -0.44 -1.54
C GLU A 36 -0.28 -1.72 -0.71
N LEU A 37 0.89 -2.37 -0.76
CA LEU A 37 1.16 -3.53 0.09
C LEU A 37 1.10 -3.16 1.58
N GLY A 38 1.62 -1.98 1.95
CA GLY A 38 1.49 -1.46 3.31
C GLY A 38 0.03 -1.16 3.71
N ARG A 39 -0.80 -0.69 2.78
CA ARG A 39 -2.25 -0.50 3.00
C ARG A 39 -2.99 -1.83 3.19
N ILE A 40 -2.65 -2.84 2.40
CA ILE A 40 -3.17 -4.20 2.54
C ILE A 40 -2.81 -4.75 3.93
N TYR A 41 -1.56 -4.59 4.37
CA TYR A 41 -1.15 -4.98 5.73
C TYR A 41 -1.89 -4.22 6.82
N ALA A 42 -2.18 -2.93 6.63
CA ALA A 42 -3.00 -2.18 7.57
C ALA A 42 -4.40 -2.78 7.70
N GLN A 43 -5.03 -3.16 6.58
CA GLN A 43 -6.35 -3.81 6.57
C GLN A 43 -6.34 -5.20 7.21
N MET A 44 -5.23 -5.95 7.09
CA MET A 44 -5.02 -7.23 7.78
C MET A 44 -4.75 -7.09 9.28
N GLY A 45 -4.58 -5.86 9.81
CA GLY A 45 -4.15 -5.62 11.19
C GLY A 45 -2.66 -5.85 11.44
N ARG A 46 -1.86 -6.10 10.39
CA ARG A 46 -0.40 -6.29 10.42
C ARG A 46 0.30 -4.92 10.46
N LYS A 47 0.15 -4.22 11.59
CA LYS A 47 0.54 -2.80 11.73
C LYS A 47 2.03 -2.54 11.52
N GLN A 48 2.90 -3.43 12.00
CA GLN A 48 4.35 -3.30 11.84
C GLN A 48 4.75 -3.35 10.36
N GLU A 49 4.24 -4.34 9.63
CA GLU A 49 4.52 -4.52 8.21
C GLU A 49 3.91 -3.39 7.37
N ALA A 50 2.72 -2.93 7.74
CA ALA A 50 2.11 -1.74 7.14
C ALA A 50 3.04 -0.53 7.21
N ARG A 51 3.60 -0.24 8.40
CA ARG A 51 4.56 0.86 8.59
C ARG A 51 5.83 0.65 7.79
N GLU A 52 6.39 -0.56 7.79
CA GLU A 52 7.61 -0.87 7.06
C GLU A 52 7.47 -0.60 5.56
N PHE A 53 6.43 -1.15 4.94
CA PHE A 53 6.21 -1.03 3.50
C PHE A 53 5.81 0.39 3.09
N ILE A 54 4.96 1.08 3.88
CA ILE A 54 4.65 2.49 3.63
C ILE A 54 5.93 3.33 3.69
N ASN A 55 6.78 3.15 4.71
CA ASN A 55 8.03 3.91 4.82
C ASN A 55 8.98 3.67 3.65
N LYS A 56 9.08 2.42 3.16
CA LYS A 56 9.86 2.11 1.95
C LYS A 56 9.35 2.91 0.75
N GLY A 57 8.05 2.89 0.47
CA GLY A 57 7.48 3.65 -0.64
C GLY A 57 7.62 5.17 -0.49
N LEU A 58 7.49 5.70 0.73
CA LEU A 58 7.67 7.14 1.00
C LEU A 58 9.11 7.61 0.76
N ALA A 59 10.11 6.75 0.96
CA ALA A 59 11.52 7.05 0.78
C ALA A 59 11.99 6.99 -0.69
N MET A 60 11.18 6.46 -1.60
CA MET A 60 11.51 6.34 -3.02
C MET A 60 11.30 7.66 -3.77
N PRO A 61 12.03 7.92 -4.87
CA PRO A 61 11.83 9.11 -5.69
C PRO A 61 10.47 9.09 -6.40
N ASP A 62 9.93 10.27 -6.71
CA ASP A 62 8.76 10.40 -7.58
C ASP A 62 9.20 10.16 -9.03
N THR A 63 8.55 9.21 -9.68
CA THR A 63 8.84 8.74 -11.05
C THR A 63 7.61 8.85 -11.96
N GLU A 64 6.41 8.89 -11.38
CA GLU A 64 5.13 8.89 -12.06
C GLU A 64 4.24 10.03 -11.56
N LYS A 65 3.27 10.44 -12.39
CA LYS A 65 2.42 11.61 -12.08
C LYS A 65 1.56 11.42 -10.83
N ASP A 66 1.20 10.17 -10.51
CA ASP A 66 0.36 9.79 -9.38
C ASP A 66 1.15 9.52 -8.10
N ASP A 67 2.48 9.62 -8.12
CA ASP A 67 3.32 9.32 -6.96
C ASP A 67 3.05 10.25 -5.76
N PRO A 68 2.88 11.57 -5.91
CA PRO A 68 2.56 12.45 -4.79
C PRO A 68 1.23 12.09 -4.09
N GLU A 69 0.20 11.75 -4.87
CA GLU A 69 -1.09 11.29 -4.35
C GLU A 69 -0.94 9.95 -3.63
N THR A 70 -0.17 9.03 -4.23
CA THR A 70 0.07 7.72 -3.64
C THR A 70 0.82 7.83 -2.31
N LYS A 71 1.85 8.67 -2.23
CA LYS A 71 2.54 8.96 -0.97
C LYS A 71 1.59 9.60 0.06
N GLN A 72 0.68 10.46 -0.37
CA GLN A 72 -0.34 11.04 0.52
C GLN A 72 -1.26 9.96 1.11
N ARG A 73 -1.75 9.02 0.30
CA ARG A 73 -2.52 7.86 0.78
C ARG A 73 -1.73 7.00 1.78
N GLY A 74 -0.43 6.82 1.54
CA GLY A 74 0.48 6.14 2.45
C GLY A 74 0.56 6.82 3.82
N ARG A 75 0.78 8.14 3.83
CA ARG A 75 0.83 8.94 5.07
C ARG A 75 -0.49 8.89 5.85
N GLU A 76 -1.62 9.00 5.16
CA GLU A 76 -2.94 8.91 5.78
C GLU A 76 -3.22 7.54 6.39
N THR A 77 -2.77 6.48 5.72
CA THR A 77 -2.88 5.12 6.26
C THR A 77 -2.00 4.97 7.49
N GLN A 78 -0.74 5.43 7.43
CA GLN A 78 0.19 5.37 8.54
C GLN A 78 -0.29 6.14 9.77
N ALA A 79 -0.92 7.31 9.59
CA ALA A 79 -1.48 8.12 10.68
C ALA A 79 -2.61 7.41 11.44
N LYS A 80 -3.30 6.45 10.81
CA LYS A 80 -4.38 5.65 11.41
C LYS A 80 -3.89 4.38 12.09
N LEU A 81 -2.60 4.04 11.97
CA LEU A 81 -2.01 2.89 12.63
C LEU A 81 -1.73 3.23 14.11
N HIS A 82 -2.76 3.20 14.96
CA HIS A 82 -2.63 3.34 16.41
C HIS A 82 -1.99 2.11 17.06
#